data_AF-A0A7J2XY84-F1
#
_entry.id   AF-A0A7J2XY84-F1
#
_cell.length_a   1.000
_cell.length_b   1.000
_cell.length_c   1.000
_cell.angle_alpha   90.00
_cell.angle_beta   90.00
_cell.angle_gamma   90.00
#
_symmetry.space_group_name_H-M   'P 1'
#
loop_
_entity.id
_entity.type
_entity.pdbx_description
1 polymer ?
#
loop_
_entity_poly.entity_id
_entity_poly.type
_entity_poly.pdbx_seq_one_letter_code
_entity_poly.pdbx_strand_id
1 'polypeptide(L)'
;MIWRELSGNTVSETRTTSSCSGRCVKRSESLRAQFLILMIVLQCIPVSSEHDGVSILVSESLASLIPTLPRVKEGNMRIILTSNTERLKNIISSYDVSFNILPKDEYNDKLIEKLDPHKLAYALLYASESLEEISVRDIFALINDTDKFEDKLSRGRDVSVLFYSSDGIEYSFLASYTALLRNASLLDAEFNFDPSLLRNVSYVIVVTRPLTKDNYQRYTRLLEIMTKIDDDPYIDTSFGFIAGNYIETPFLMLLASELLQVPRELVGISLVEDLPLARKVERISSLMGLPSKIYHPDLSYSNLTGDLARSLLRGRSIIYLSLHGNPYVMALKSDEYPVITASTIRGSIIPGSIIITLSCDTLKFEDLINPEESVAYSFLDSGALAYIGSTKVEFSVGSEFGTSYP
;
A
#
# COMPACT_ATOMS: atom_id res chain seq x y z
N MET A 1 60.22 -6.72 -22.07
CA MET A 1 61.44 -6.22 -22.73
C MET A 1 61.10 -5.95 -24.18
N ILE A 2 61.28 -4.68 -24.57
CA ILE A 2 61.40 -4.14 -25.94
C ILE A 2 60.12 -3.79 -26.72
N TRP A 3 60.00 -2.47 -26.82
CA TRP A 3 59.26 -1.56 -27.68
C TRP A 3 59.86 -1.49 -29.10
N ARG A 4 59.04 -0.97 -30.04
CA ARG A 4 59.33 -0.21 -31.30
C ARG A 4 58.95 -0.93 -32.61
N GLU A 5 58.52 -0.27 -33.69
CA GLU A 5 57.93 1.05 -34.03
C GLU A 5 57.86 1.06 -35.58
N LEU A 6 56.99 1.92 -36.15
CA LEU A 6 56.93 2.38 -37.57
C LEU A 6 56.24 1.43 -38.57
N SER A 7 55.39 1.87 -39.52
CA SER A 7 54.87 3.19 -39.93
C SER A 7 53.79 2.97 -41.00
N GLY A 8 52.90 3.94 -41.23
CA GLY A 8 52.12 4.02 -42.48
C GLY A 8 50.74 4.66 -42.36
N ASN A 9 50.66 5.98 -42.60
CA ASN A 9 49.43 6.75 -42.78
C ASN A 9 48.57 6.22 -43.94
N THR A 10 47.24 6.19 -43.75
CA THR A 10 46.26 6.65 -44.75
C THR A 10 44.94 6.96 -44.04
N VAL A 11 44.49 8.20 -44.24
CA VAL A 11 43.19 8.73 -43.83
C VAL A 11 42.11 8.14 -44.74
N SER A 12 41.04 7.61 -44.15
CA SER A 12 39.71 7.60 -44.79
C SER A 12 38.63 7.47 -43.72
N GLU A 13 37.79 8.49 -43.64
CA GLU A 13 36.53 8.51 -42.89
C GLU A 13 35.67 7.30 -43.22
N THR A 14 35.08 6.65 -42.21
CA THR A 14 33.77 5.99 -42.35
C THR A 14 33.20 5.61 -40.97
N ARG A 15 32.07 6.25 -40.68
CA ARG A 15 30.99 5.95 -39.71
C ARG A 15 31.14 4.66 -38.88
N THR A 16 31.29 4.87 -37.57
CA THR A 16 31.06 3.87 -36.51
C THR A 16 29.56 3.58 -36.36
N THR A 17 29.12 2.39 -36.77
CA THR A 17 27.91 1.74 -36.23
C THR A 17 28.35 0.80 -35.11
N SER A 18 28.16 1.22 -33.86
CA SER A 18 28.36 0.34 -32.70
C SER A 18 27.02 -0.22 -32.21
N SER A 19 27.03 -1.52 -32.00
CA SER A 19 25.93 -2.40 -31.64
C SER A 19 25.42 -2.19 -30.21
N CYS A 20 24.14 -1.84 -30.06
CA CYS A 20 23.39 -1.91 -28.81
C CYS A 20 22.25 -2.93 -28.93
N SER A 21 22.56 -4.23 -28.88
CA SER A 21 21.56 -5.31 -28.93
C SER A 21 21.54 -6.22 -27.69
N GLY A 22 22.29 -5.90 -26.63
CA GLY A 22 22.48 -6.81 -25.49
C GLY A 22 21.77 -6.48 -24.17
N ARG A 23 21.17 -5.29 -24.00
CA ARG A 23 20.63 -4.85 -22.68
C ARG A 23 19.12 -4.74 -22.56
N CYS A 24 18.37 -4.79 -23.66
CA CYS A 24 16.92 -4.57 -23.64
C CYS A 24 16.13 -5.82 -23.18
N VAL A 25 16.65 -7.03 -23.41
CA VAL A 25 15.94 -8.29 -23.14
C VAL A 25 15.80 -8.59 -21.63
N LYS A 26 16.80 -8.22 -20.82
CA LYS A 26 16.85 -8.55 -19.38
C LYS A 26 15.80 -7.85 -18.52
N ARG A 27 15.29 -6.67 -18.91
CA ARG A 27 14.31 -5.92 -18.08
C ARG A 27 12.87 -6.47 -18.19
N SER A 28 12.45 -6.92 -19.37
CA SER A 28 11.09 -7.51 -19.53
C SER A 28 10.96 -8.88 -18.84
N GLU A 29 12.07 -9.57 -18.58
CA GLU A 29 12.11 -10.83 -17.83
C GLU A 29 11.97 -10.60 -16.32
N SER A 30 12.44 -9.46 -15.80
CA SER A 30 12.35 -9.09 -14.38
C SER A 30 10.91 -8.88 -13.90
N LEU A 31 10.11 -8.12 -14.67
CA LEU A 31 8.69 -7.87 -14.34
C LEU A 31 7.83 -9.14 -14.45
N ARG A 32 8.17 -10.05 -15.38
CA ARG A 32 7.52 -11.37 -15.49
C ARG A 32 7.75 -12.21 -14.25
N ALA A 33 8.99 -12.23 -13.74
CA ALA A 33 9.32 -12.95 -12.53
C ALA A 33 8.58 -12.37 -11.32
N GLN A 34 8.52 -11.04 -11.19
CA GLN A 34 7.82 -10.37 -10.09
C GLN A 34 6.31 -10.63 -10.11
N PHE A 35 5.66 -10.55 -11.28
CA PHE A 35 4.23 -10.86 -11.40
C PHE A 35 3.95 -12.35 -11.15
N LEU A 36 4.81 -13.25 -11.63
CA LEU A 36 4.71 -14.68 -11.36
C LEU A 36 4.88 -14.98 -9.85
N ILE A 37 5.83 -14.33 -9.18
CA ILE A 37 6.05 -14.45 -7.74
C ILE A 37 4.82 -13.94 -6.99
N LEU A 38 4.28 -12.77 -7.35
CA LEU A 38 3.07 -12.23 -6.74
C LEU A 38 1.91 -13.22 -6.88
N MET A 39 1.69 -13.74 -8.09
CA MET A 39 0.64 -14.72 -8.32
C MET A 39 0.88 -16.03 -7.55
N ILE A 40 2.12 -16.51 -7.43
CA ILE A 40 2.44 -17.72 -6.64
C ILE A 40 2.15 -17.44 -5.16
N VAL A 41 2.58 -16.30 -4.65
CA VAL A 41 2.32 -15.87 -3.26
C VAL A 41 0.83 -15.83 -3.00
N LEU A 42 0.02 -15.28 -3.92
CA LEU A 42 -1.43 -15.23 -3.81
C LEU A 42 -2.11 -16.61 -3.80
N GLN A 43 -1.47 -17.64 -4.36
CA GLN A 43 -1.95 -19.04 -4.32
C GLN A 43 -1.49 -19.84 -3.11
N CYS A 44 -0.38 -19.42 -2.50
CA CYS A 44 0.05 -19.97 -1.23
C CYS A 44 -0.78 -19.46 -0.06
N ILE A 45 -1.67 -18.48 -0.28
CA ILE A 45 -2.64 -18.07 0.73
C ILE A 45 -3.67 -19.19 0.85
N PRO A 46 -3.78 -19.84 2.03
CA PRO A 46 -4.69 -20.96 2.21
C PRO A 46 -6.12 -20.56 1.86
N VAL A 47 -6.76 -21.34 0.98
CA VAL A 47 -8.14 -21.15 0.49
C VAL A 47 -9.18 -21.37 1.59
N SER A 48 -8.77 -21.89 2.73
CA SER A 48 -9.60 -22.05 3.92
C SER A 48 -8.94 -21.36 5.11
N SER A 49 -9.43 -20.18 5.48
CA SER A 49 -9.58 -19.92 6.91
C SER A 49 -11.06 -20.14 7.21
N GLU A 50 -11.38 -21.32 7.77
CA GLU A 50 -12.45 -21.33 8.77
C GLU A 50 -12.07 -20.21 9.75
N HIS A 51 -12.81 -19.10 9.74
CA HIS A 51 -12.61 -17.96 10.65
C HIS A 51 -13.05 -18.32 12.08
N ASP A 52 -12.90 -19.58 12.48
CA ASP A 52 -13.29 -20.09 13.78
C ASP A 52 -12.31 -19.55 14.83
N GLY A 53 -12.62 -18.35 15.34
CA GLY A 53 -12.05 -17.86 16.61
C GLY A 53 -11.64 -16.39 16.67
N VAL A 54 -11.54 -15.65 15.55
CA VAL A 54 -11.09 -14.24 15.58
C VAL A 54 -12.27 -13.29 15.65
N SER A 55 -12.43 -12.60 16.78
CA SER A 55 -13.47 -11.58 16.96
C SER A 55 -12.99 -10.20 16.52
N ILE A 56 -13.71 -9.53 15.62
CA ILE A 56 -13.44 -8.14 15.25
C ILE A 56 -14.28 -7.21 16.14
N LEU A 57 -13.62 -6.27 16.82
CA LEU A 57 -14.26 -5.21 17.59
C LEU A 57 -14.15 -3.88 16.85
N VAL A 58 -15.27 -3.20 16.69
CA VAL A 58 -15.39 -1.94 15.97
C VAL A 58 -15.82 -0.86 16.96
N SER A 59 -15.19 0.30 16.90
CA SER A 59 -15.57 1.44 17.75
C SER A 59 -15.26 2.77 17.06
N GLU A 60 -16.08 3.77 17.35
CA GLU A 60 -15.78 5.18 17.06
C GLU A 60 -15.05 5.88 18.23
N SER A 61 -14.67 5.10 19.25
CA SER A 61 -14.01 5.55 20.48
C SER A 61 -12.72 4.77 20.69
N LEU A 62 -11.61 5.48 20.74
CA LEU A 62 -10.28 4.91 21.00
C LEU A 62 -10.23 4.35 22.42
N ALA A 63 -10.77 5.10 23.39
CA ALA A 63 -10.85 4.69 24.79
C ALA A 63 -11.50 3.32 24.97
N SER A 64 -12.54 3.04 24.17
CA SER A 64 -13.27 1.78 24.23
C SER A 64 -12.48 0.60 23.67
N LEU A 65 -11.50 0.86 22.79
CA LEU A 65 -10.64 -0.16 22.20
C LEU A 65 -9.39 -0.46 23.05
N ILE A 66 -8.91 0.50 23.85
CA ILE A 66 -7.70 0.32 24.68
C ILE A 66 -7.74 -0.98 25.49
N PRO A 67 -8.79 -1.30 26.27
CA PRO A 67 -8.81 -2.51 27.11
C PRO A 67 -8.68 -3.84 26.34
N THR A 68 -8.84 -3.80 25.02
CA THR A 68 -8.82 -4.99 24.16
C THR A 68 -7.44 -5.27 23.58
N LEU A 69 -6.49 -4.32 23.63
CA LEU A 69 -5.17 -4.45 23.01
C LEU A 69 -4.37 -5.67 23.51
N PRO A 70 -4.32 -6.01 24.82
CA PRO A 70 -3.58 -7.21 25.26
C PRO A 70 -4.05 -8.49 24.57
N ARG A 71 -5.36 -8.58 24.28
CA ARG A 71 -5.98 -9.74 23.60
C ARG A 71 -5.71 -9.82 22.10
N VAL A 72 -5.28 -8.72 21.49
CA VAL A 72 -4.82 -8.72 20.08
C VAL A 72 -3.57 -9.57 19.94
N LYS A 73 -2.65 -9.48 20.90
CA LYS A 73 -1.39 -10.25 20.93
C LYS A 73 -1.63 -11.76 20.97
N GLU A 74 -2.70 -12.19 21.64
CA GLU A 74 -3.10 -13.60 21.74
C GLU A 74 -3.65 -14.16 20.41
N GLY A 75 -3.90 -13.30 19.42
CA GLY A 75 -4.40 -13.69 18.11
C GLY A 75 -5.92 -13.85 18.01
N ASN A 76 -6.64 -13.87 19.14
CA ASN A 76 -8.09 -14.13 19.21
C ASN A 76 -8.98 -12.91 18.89
N MET A 77 -8.37 -11.72 18.78
CA MET A 77 -9.11 -10.47 18.64
C MET A 77 -8.45 -9.54 17.64
N ARG A 78 -9.26 -8.77 16.92
CA ARG A 78 -8.85 -7.66 16.06
C ARG A 78 -9.69 -6.45 16.36
N ILE A 79 -9.14 -5.27 16.10
CA ILE A 79 -9.82 -4.01 16.35
C ILE A 79 -9.86 -3.16 15.10
N ILE A 80 -10.90 -2.34 14.96
CA ILE A 80 -11.03 -1.32 13.95
C ILE A 80 -11.57 -0.05 14.61
N LEU A 81 -10.73 0.99 14.63
CA LEU A 81 -11.20 2.34 14.90
C LEU A 81 -11.86 2.88 13.62
N THR A 82 -13.04 3.46 13.74
CA THR A 82 -13.78 4.03 12.61
C THR A 82 -14.24 5.45 12.91
N SER A 83 -14.30 6.26 11.86
CA SER A 83 -14.96 7.56 11.91
C SER A 83 -16.48 7.48 11.71
N ASN A 84 -16.96 6.36 11.14
CA ASN A 84 -18.35 6.17 10.79
C ASN A 84 -18.70 4.67 10.78
N THR A 85 -19.42 4.22 11.81
CA THR A 85 -19.80 2.81 11.95
C THR A 85 -20.71 2.33 10.82
N GLU A 86 -21.66 3.14 10.36
CA GLU A 86 -22.60 2.75 9.30
C GLU A 86 -21.88 2.52 7.95
N ARG A 87 -20.93 3.39 7.61
CA ARG A 87 -20.12 3.19 6.42
C ARG A 87 -19.29 1.91 6.52
N LEU A 88 -18.63 1.68 7.65
CA LEU A 88 -17.81 0.50 7.86
C LEU A 88 -18.63 -0.80 7.80
N LYS A 89 -19.87 -0.81 8.32
CA LYS A 89 -20.79 -1.96 8.22
C LYS A 89 -20.99 -2.41 6.77
N ASN A 90 -21.17 -1.46 5.85
CA ASN A 90 -21.37 -1.78 4.43
C ASN A 90 -20.12 -2.44 3.82
N ILE A 91 -18.92 -2.05 4.26
CA ILE A 91 -17.66 -2.63 3.80
C ILE A 91 -17.45 -4.00 4.45
N ILE A 92 -17.52 -4.12 5.78
CA ILE A 92 -17.26 -5.37 6.51
C ILE A 92 -18.27 -6.46 6.18
N SER A 93 -19.55 -6.12 5.99
CA SER A 93 -20.57 -7.11 5.59
C SER A 93 -20.25 -7.80 4.27
N SER A 94 -19.47 -7.17 3.39
CA SER A 94 -19.02 -7.78 2.14
C SER A 94 -17.86 -8.80 2.31
N TYR A 95 -17.23 -8.82 3.48
CA TYR A 95 -16.18 -9.76 3.85
C TYR A 95 -16.68 -11.03 4.55
N ASP A 96 -17.97 -11.13 4.87
CA ASP A 96 -18.57 -12.28 5.57
C ASP A 96 -17.93 -12.57 6.93
N VAL A 97 -17.55 -11.52 7.67
CA VAL A 97 -16.93 -11.62 9.00
C VAL A 97 -17.86 -11.04 10.07
N SER A 98 -18.00 -11.75 11.19
CA SER A 98 -18.72 -11.25 12.35
C SER A 98 -17.91 -10.18 13.09
N PHE A 99 -18.57 -9.10 13.50
CA PHE A 99 -17.97 -8.04 14.29
C PHE A 99 -18.92 -7.57 15.38
N ASN A 100 -18.35 -7.03 16.46
CA ASN A 100 -19.10 -6.41 17.55
C ASN A 100 -18.78 -4.92 17.61
N ILE A 101 -19.82 -4.11 17.77
CA ILE A 101 -19.66 -2.66 17.93
C ILE A 101 -19.59 -2.36 19.42
N LEU A 102 -18.51 -1.73 19.85
CA LEU A 102 -18.36 -1.25 21.20
C LEU A 102 -19.05 0.13 21.33
N PRO A 103 -19.69 0.39 22.48
CA PRO A 103 -20.24 1.73 22.74
C PRO A 103 -19.11 2.74 22.86
N LYS A 104 -19.41 4.01 22.53
CA LYS A 104 -18.46 5.10 22.72
C LYS A 104 -18.22 5.38 24.21
N ASP A 105 -16.98 5.74 24.53
CA ASP A 105 -16.58 6.29 25.82
C ASP A 105 -16.11 7.75 25.64
N GLU A 106 -17.09 8.64 25.47
CA GLU A 106 -16.83 10.06 25.19
C GLU A 106 -16.01 10.77 26.28
N TYR A 107 -16.12 10.30 27.54
CA TYR A 107 -15.40 10.92 28.64
C TYR A 107 -13.90 10.65 28.52
N ASN A 108 -13.53 9.38 28.33
CA ASN A 108 -12.14 9.00 28.23
C ASN A 108 -11.52 9.41 26.89
N ASP A 109 -12.28 9.46 25.79
CA ASP A 109 -11.78 9.98 24.51
C ASP A 109 -11.31 11.43 24.64
N LYS A 110 -12.10 12.30 25.29
CA LYS A 110 -11.70 13.70 25.57
C LYS A 110 -10.45 13.84 26.43
N LEU A 111 -10.14 12.82 27.23
CA LEU A 111 -8.91 12.78 28.01
C LEU A 111 -7.74 12.38 27.11
N ILE A 112 -7.92 11.31 26.33
CA ILE A 112 -6.91 10.79 25.40
C ILE A 112 -6.55 11.84 24.35
N GLU A 113 -7.52 12.60 23.82
CA GLU A 113 -7.33 13.69 22.85
C GLU A 113 -6.30 14.75 23.28
N LYS A 114 -6.00 14.84 24.57
CA LYS A 114 -5.03 15.80 25.13
C LYS A 114 -3.63 15.23 25.31
N LEU A 115 -3.46 13.94 25.05
CA LEU A 115 -2.18 13.26 25.21
C LEU A 115 -1.25 13.59 24.04
N ASP A 116 0.04 13.56 24.33
CA ASP A 116 1.07 13.65 23.30
C ASP A 116 1.03 12.39 22.41
N PRO A 117 0.84 12.51 21.08
CA PRO A 117 0.66 11.34 20.21
C PRO A 117 1.87 10.40 20.19
N HIS A 118 3.09 10.96 20.21
CA HIS A 118 4.33 10.19 20.29
C HIS A 118 4.34 9.31 21.54
N LYS A 119 4.18 9.92 22.72
CA LYS A 119 4.18 9.18 23.99
C LYS A 119 3.03 8.18 24.09
N LEU A 120 1.87 8.53 23.55
CA LEU A 120 0.72 7.64 23.50
C LEU A 120 1.03 6.34 22.76
N ALA A 121 1.65 6.42 21.57
CA ALA A 121 1.96 5.23 20.76
C ALA A 121 2.83 4.21 21.52
N TYR A 122 3.90 4.70 22.16
CA TYR A 122 4.80 3.85 22.93
C TYR A 122 4.16 3.35 24.23
N ALA A 123 3.41 4.20 24.95
CA ALA A 123 2.72 3.79 26.17
C ALA A 123 1.69 2.68 25.89
N LEU A 124 0.93 2.79 24.79
CA LEU A 124 -0.01 1.75 24.35
C LEU A 124 0.71 0.44 24.04
N LEU A 125 1.79 0.49 23.26
CA LEU A 125 2.53 -0.73 22.90
C LEU A 125 3.14 -1.40 24.14
N TYR A 126 3.78 -0.61 25.02
CA TYR A 126 4.36 -1.12 26.26
C TYR A 126 3.31 -1.77 27.16
N ALA A 127 2.19 -1.09 27.40
CA ALA A 127 1.09 -1.58 28.23
C ALA A 127 0.53 -2.89 27.66
N SER A 128 0.30 -2.93 26.35
CA SER A 128 -0.26 -4.10 25.66
C SER A 128 0.69 -5.31 25.68
N GLU A 129 1.99 -5.08 25.76
CA GLU A 129 2.98 -6.17 25.83
C GLU A 129 3.24 -6.67 27.25
N SER A 130 3.04 -5.81 28.25
CA SER A 130 3.52 -6.01 29.63
C SER A 130 2.41 -6.26 30.65
N LEU A 131 1.17 -5.89 30.33
CA LEU A 131 0.03 -5.99 31.23
C LEU A 131 -1.02 -6.95 30.66
N GLU A 132 -1.63 -7.75 31.52
CA GLU A 132 -2.73 -8.65 31.14
C GLU A 132 -4.03 -7.87 30.90
N GLU A 133 -4.27 -6.82 31.69
CA GLU A 133 -5.40 -5.91 31.58
C GLU A 133 -4.89 -4.48 31.51
N ILE A 134 -5.49 -3.66 30.64
CA ILE A 134 -5.15 -2.25 30.51
C ILE A 134 -6.39 -1.38 30.56
N SER A 135 -6.25 -0.23 31.21
CA SER A 135 -7.25 0.83 31.24
C SER A 135 -6.65 2.14 30.74
N VAL A 136 -7.53 3.10 30.43
CA VAL A 136 -7.10 4.46 30.07
C VAL A 136 -6.24 5.07 31.17
N ARG A 137 -6.54 4.80 32.45
CA ARG A 137 -5.76 5.32 33.58
C ARG A 137 -4.31 4.81 33.58
N ASP A 138 -4.10 3.56 33.17
CA ASP A 138 -2.77 2.97 33.09
C ASP A 138 -1.94 3.66 32.00
N ILE A 139 -2.57 4.00 30.86
CA ILE A 139 -1.92 4.76 29.79
C ILE A 139 -1.47 6.14 30.30
N PHE A 140 -2.32 6.84 31.05
CA PHE A 140 -1.96 8.11 31.69
C PHE A 140 -0.81 7.99 32.68
N ALA A 141 -0.74 6.89 33.43
CA ALA A 141 0.35 6.65 34.37
C ALA A 141 1.68 6.40 33.63
N LEU A 142 1.64 5.67 32.53
CA LEU A 142 2.83 5.28 31.75
C LEU A 142 3.39 6.40 30.88
N ILE A 143 2.56 7.38 30.48
CA ILE A 143 2.98 8.39 29.51
C ILE A 143 4.19 9.23 29.96
N ASN A 144 4.33 9.45 31.27
CA ASN A 144 5.46 10.20 31.85
C ASN A 144 6.76 9.39 31.92
N ASP A 145 6.67 8.07 31.74
CA ASP A 145 7.77 7.12 31.85
C ASP A 145 8.21 6.57 30.49
N THR A 146 7.71 7.13 29.38
CA THR A 146 7.96 6.66 28.00
C THR A 146 9.44 6.46 27.68
N ASP A 147 10.28 7.42 28.08
CA ASP A 147 11.74 7.39 27.87
C ASP A 147 12.41 6.13 28.44
N LYS A 148 11.81 5.48 29.44
CA LYS A 148 12.35 4.26 30.08
C LYS A 148 12.22 3.01 29.20
N PHE A 149 11.30 3.00 28.26
CA PHE A 149 11.00 1.83 27.43
C PHE A 149 11.02 2.09 25.92
N GLU A 150 11.08 3.35 25.48
CA GLU A 150 11.16 3.72 24.06
C GLU A 150 12.30 2.98 23.33
N ASP A 151 13.54 3.08 23.83
CA ASP A 151 14.71 2.45 23.19
C ASP A 151 14.56 0.93 22.99
N LYS A 152 13.89 0.28 23.95
CA LYS A 152 13.58 -1.15 23.89
C LYS A 152 12.54 -1.48 22.83
N LEU A 153 11.51 -0.65 22.68
CA LEU A 153 10.44 -0.84 21.70
C LEU A 153 10.87 -0.47 20.27
N SER A 154 11.89 0.37 20.14
CA SER A 154 12.43 0.85 18.86
C SER A 154 13.41 -0.11 18.19
N ARG A 155 13.75 -1.26 18.80
CA ARG A 155 14.83 -2.15 18.33
C ARG A 155 14.51 -3.63 18.48
N GLY A 156 15.33 -4.45 17.82
CA GLY A 156 15.41 -5.89 18.06
C GLY A 156 14.33 -6.74 17.38
N ARG A 157 13.58 -6.17 16.42
CA ARG A 157 12.55 -6.87 15.66
C ARG A 157 12.85 -6.79 14.16
N ASP A 158 12.40 -7.80 13.41
CA ASP A 158 12.65 -7.95 11.97
C ASP A 158 11.74 -7.06 11.10
N VAL A 159 10.64 -6.58 11.67
CA VAL A 159 9.71 -5.63 11.06
C VAL A 159 9.75 -4.34 11.86
N SER A 160 9.68 -3.20 11.17
CA SER A 160 9.58 -1.89 11.80
C SER A 160 8.32 -1.17 11.35
N VAL A 161 7.63 -0.54 12.30
CA VAL A 161 6.52 0.37 12.08
C VAL A 161 7.03 1.79 12.25
N LEU A 162 7.02 2.54 11.16
CA LEU A 162 7.33 3.96 11.14
C LEU A 162 6.01 4.75 11.18
N PHE A 163 5.90 5.73 12.06
CA PHE A 163 4.75 6.64 12.11
C PHE A 163 5.18 8.09 12.28
N TYR A 164 4.23 9.01 12.12
CA TYR A 164 4.44 10.45 12.27
C TYR A 164 3.51 10.96 13.36
N SER A 165 4.04 11.33 14.52
CA SER A 165 3.22 11.78 15.65
C SER A 165 2.39 13.03 15.33
N SER A 166 2.82 13.88 14.39
CA SER A 166 2.01 15.00 13.89
C SER A 166 0.73 14.60 13.14
N ASP A 167 0.55 13.33 12.78
CA ASP A 167 -0.69 12.84 12.18
C ASP A 167 -1.81 12.63 13.21
N GLY A 168 -1.49 12.73 14.50
CA GLY A 168 -2.47 12.71 15.58
C GLY A 168 -2.60 11.38 16.31
N ILE A 169 -3.56 11.33 17.21
CA ILE A 169 -3.74 10.27 18.20
C ILE A 169 -4.24 8.98 17.54
N GLU A 170 -5.13 9.11 16.55
CA GLU A 170 -5.69 7.98 15.82
C GLU A 170 -4.61 7.20 15.05
N TYR A 171 -3.68 7.91 14.40
CA TYR A 171 -2.56 7.29 13.69
C TYR A 171 -1.49 6.77 14.64
N SER A 172 -1.30 7.41 15.80
CA SER A 172 -0.41 6.90 16.86
C SER A 172 -0.94 5.61 17.48
N PHE A 173 -2.25 5.53 17.68
CA PHE A 173 -2.94 4.31 18.09
C PHE A 173 -2.82 3.22 17.02
N LEU A 174 -3.10 3.54 15.76
CA LEU A 174 -2.93 2.62 14.63
C LEU A 174 -1.49 2.10 14.52
N ALA A 175 -0.48 2.94 14.73
CA ALA A 175 0.93 2.55 14.72
C ALA A 175 1.24 1.57 15.86
N SER A 176 0.79 1.86 17.08
CA SER A 176 0.96 0.96 18.23
C SER A 176 0.26 -0.39 18.01
N TYR A 177 -0.95 -0.38 17.46
CA TYR A 177 -1.72 -1.56 17.10
C TYR A 177 -1.01 -2.37 16.00
N THR A 178 -0.49 -1.71 14.98
CA THR A 178 0.27 -2.34 13.90
C THR A 178 1.52 -3.02 14.44
N ALA A 179 2.25 -2.33 15.32
CA ALA A 179 3.46 -2.83 15.94
C ALA A 179 3.18 -4.07 16.79
N LEU A 180 2.08 -4.05 17.55
CA LEU A 180 1.62 -5.19 18.33
C LEU A 180 1.24 -6.37 17.43
N LEU A 181 0.42 -6.13 16.39
CA LEU A 181 -0.08 -7.16 15.48
C LEU A 181 1.04 -7.85 14.70
N ARG A 182 2.08 -7.10 14.31
CA ARG A 182 3.20 -7.57 13.51
C ARG A 182 4.43 -7.94 14.34
N ASN A 183 4.35 -7.85 15.67
CA ASN A 183 5.50 -7.98 16.55
C ASN A 183 6.71 -7.17 16.03
N ALA A 184 6.46 -5.89 15.75
CA ALA A 184 7.37 -4.98 15.05
C ALA A 184 7.93 -3.92 15.99
N SER A 185 9.11 -3.39 15.68
CA SER A 185 9.68 -2.24 16.37
C SER A 185 8.84 -1.00 16.03
N LEU A 186 8.67 -0.09 16.98
CA LEU A 186 7.91 1.14 16.78
C LEU A 186 8.86 2.33 16.71
N LEU A 187 8.73 3.16 15.68
CA LEU A 187 9.63 4.27 15.40
C LEU A 187 8.82 5.51 14.99
N ASP A 188 9.01 6.60 15.72
CA ASP A 188 8.50 7.92 15.31
C ASP A 188 9.50 8.58 14.36
N ALA A 189 9.07 8.87 13.12
CA ALA A 189 9.89 9.49 12.09
C ALA A 189 10.20 10.98 12.34
N GLU A 190 9.48 11.62 13.27
CA GLU A 190 9.60 13.05 13.56
C GLU A 190 10.36 13.32 14.86
N PHE A 191 10.45 12.33 15.76
CA PHE A 191 11.04 12.47 17.07
C PHE A 191 12.31 11.63 17.22
N ASN A 192 13.49 12.28 17.26
CA ASN A 192 14.80 11.63 17.44
C ASN A 192 15.07 10.42 16.52
N PHE A 193 14.49 10.43 15.32
CA PHE A 193 14.58 9.32 14.38
C PHE A 193 16.02 9.08 13.89
N ASP A 194 16.55 7.90 14.20
CA ASP A 194 17.82 7.41 13.67
C ASP A 194 17.58 6.40 12.54
N PRO A 195 17.92 6.74 11.27
CA PRO A 195 17.79 5.83 10.13
C PRO A 195 18.56 4.51 10.28
N SER A 196 19.60 4.47 11.12
CA SER A 196 20.38 3.26 11.35
C SER A 196 19.55 2.11 11.96
N LEU A 197 18.43 2.45 12.61
CA LEU A 197 17.47 1.50 13.19
C LEU A 197 16.71 0.70 12.13
N LEU A 198 16.70 1.16 10.88
CA LEU A 198 16.08 0.45 9.77
C LEU A 198 17.04 -0.50 9.04
N ARG A 199 18.31 -0.57 9.47
CA ARG A 199 19.27 -1.52 8.91
C ARG A 199 18.93 -2.94 9.33
N ASN A 200 19.03 -3.87 8.39
CA ASN A 200 18.74 -5.31 8.59
C ASN A 200 17.29 -5.60 9.01
N VAL A 201 16.37 -4.68 8.73
CA VAL A 201 14.93 -4.92 8.86
C VAL A 201 14.43 -5.50 7.55
N SER A 202 13.63 -6.56 7.59
CA SER A 202 13.08 -7.19 6.39
C SER A 202 11.98 -6.35 5.73
N TYR A 203 11.17 -5.66 6.53
CA TYR A 203 10.06 -4.84 6.04
C TYR A 203 9.75 -3.64 6.94
N VAL A 204 9.48 -2.49 6.31
CA VAL A 204 9.03 -1.26 6.99
C VAL A 204 7.57 -0.95 6.64
N ILE A 205 6.72 -0.91 7.65
CA ILE A 205 5.33 -0.47 7.54
C ILE A 205 5.25 1.00 7.92
N VAL A 206 4.80 1.84 7.00
CA VAL A 206 4.64 3.28 7.26
C VAL A 206 3.17 3.57 7.54
N VAL A 207 2.86 3.96 8.77
CA VAL A 207 1.53 4.40 9.18
C VAL A 207 1.48 5.91 9.12
N THR A 208 0.61 6.45 8.27
CA THR A 208 0.49 7.90 8.09
C THR A 208 -0.88 8.28 7.55
N ARG A 209 -1.30 9.52 7.79
CA ARG A 209 -2.43 10.12 7.07
C ARG A 209 -2.18 10.12 5.56
N PRO A 210 -3.23 10.21 4.71
CA PRO A 210 -3.06 10.29 3.27
C PRO A 210 -1.91 11.21 2.86
N LEU A 211 -1.02 10.68 2.03
CA LEU A 211 -0.02 11.47 1.35
C LEU A 211 -0.71 12.38 0.34
N THR A 212 -0.39 13.66 0.43
CA THR A 212 -0.80 14.76 -0.44
C THR A 212 0.42 15.63 -0.71
N LYS A 213 0.23 16.71 -1.46
CA LYS A 213 1.27 17.71 -1.72
C LYS A 213 1.98 18.20 -0.45
N ASP A 214 1.25 18.33 0.65
CA ASP A 214 1.77 18.95 1.89
C ASP A 214 2.73 18.04 2.66
N ASN A 215 2.62 16.72 2.51
CA ASN A 215 3.42 15.75 3.26
C ASN A 215 4.11 14.71 2.37
N TYR A 216 4.07 14.84 1.04
CA TYR A 216 4.72 13.91 0.12
C TYR A 216 6.23 13.75 0.35
N GLN A 217 6.88 14.77 0.91
CA GLN A 217 8.29 14.71 1.33
C GLN A 217 8.60 13.56 2.31
N ARG A 218 7.59 13.02 3.00
CA ARG A 218 7.72 11.82 3.84
C ARG A 218 8.09 10.59 3.00
N TYR A 219 7.45 10.41 1.84
CA TYR A 219 7.76 9.34 0.90
C TYR A 219 9.16 9.50 0.30
N THR A 220 9.51 10.70 -0.17
CA THR A 220 10.82 10.93 -0.80
C THR A 220 11.95 10.73 0.19
N ARG A 221 11.83 11.25 1.42
CA ARG A 221 12.82 11.04 2.49
C ARG A 221 12.98 9.56 2.83
N LEU A 222 11.89 8.81 2.93
CA LEU A 222 11.97 7.38 3.23
C LEU A 222 12.63 6.60 2.10
N LEU A 223 12.25 6.87 0.85
CA LEU A 223 12.87 6.25 -0.32
C LEU A 223 14.37 6.54 -0.36
N GLU A 224 14.78 7.77 -0.03
CA GLU A 224 16.20 8.11 0.08
C GLU A 224 16.91 7.36 1.20
N ILE A 225 16.26 7.18 2.36
CA ILE A 225 16.84 6.39 3.45
C ILE A 225 17.02 4.95 2.99
N MET A 226 16.00 4.35 2.37
CA MET A 226 15.97 2.94 1.96
C MET A 226 16.88 2.59 0.77
N THR A 227 17.35 3.59 0.02
CA THR A 227 18.26 3.43 -1.12
C THR A 227 19.69 3.90 -0.82
N LYS A 228 19.93 4.40 0.40
CA LYS A 228 21.26 4.83 0.88
C LYS A 228 21.68 4.02 2.10
N ILE A 229 21.07 2.86 2.35
CA ILE A 229 21.55 1.98 3.42
C ILE A 229 22.89 1.36 3.00
N ASP A 230 23.04 1.05 1.72
CA ASP A 230 24.31 0.69 1.08
C ASP A 230 24.69 1.61 -0.11
N ASP A 231 25.71 1.19 -0.89
CA ASP A 231 26.27 1.96 -2.01
C ASP A 231 25.55 1.71 -3.35
N ASP A 232 24.55 0.82 -3.38
CA ASP A 232 23.85 0.41 -4.59
C ASP A 232 22.51 1.17 -4.78
N PRO A 233 21.96 1.23 -6.01
CA PRO A 233 20.77 2.03 -6.29
C PRO A 233 19.45 1.29 -6.01
N TYR A 234 19.50 0.11 -5.39
CA TYR A 234 18.34 -0.70 -5.10
C TYR A 234 17.75 -0.35 -3.72
N ILE A 235 16.52 -0.80 -3.50
CA ILE A 235 15.87 -0.68 -2.21
C ILE A 235 16.36 -1.84 -1.36
N ASP A 236 17.10 -1.53 -0.30
CA ASP A 236 17.66 -2.52 0.63
C ASP A 236 16.58 -3.23 1.44
N THR A 237 15.60 -2.44 1.91
CA THR A 237 14.49 -2.91 2.73
C THR A 237 13.16 -2.56 2.09
N SER A 238 12.33 -3.58 1.85
CA SER A 238 10.98 -3.38 1.31
C SER A 238 10.14 -2.53 2.28
N PHE A 239 9.35 -1.60 1.74
CA PHE A 239 8.47 -0.78 2.56
C PHE A 239 7.12 -0.54 1.89
N GLY A 240 6.10 -0.27 2.69
CA GLY A 240 4.76 0.04 2.20
C GLY A 240 4.03 1.01 3.12
N PHE A 241 3.17 1.82 2.53
CA PHE A 241 2.36 2.80 3.23
C PHE A 241 0.97 2.21 3.54
N ILE A 242 0.52 2.40 4.76
CA ILE A 242 -0.85 2.09 5.19
C ILE A 242 -1.54 3.42 5.47
N ALA A 243 -2.38 3.84 4.52
CA ALA A 243 -3.07 5.11 4.52
C ALA A 243 -4.40 5.00 3.75
N GLY A 244 -5.37 5.83 4.09
CA GLY A 244 -6.66 5.96 3.40
C GLY A 244 -7.37 7.24 3.83
N ASN A 245 -8.38 7.70 3.10
CA ASN A 245 -9.06 8.96 3.45
C ASN A 245 -9.76 8.90 4.80
N TYR A 246 -10.01 7.67 5.27
CA TYR A 246 -10.69 7.41 6.52
C TYR A 246 -9.86 6.45 7.36
N ILE A 247 -9.89 6.66 8.67
CA ILE A 247 -9.03 5.92 9.61
C ILE A 247 -9.28 4.41 9.57
N GLU A 248 -10.52 3.98 9.30
CA GLU A 248 -10.86 2.56 9.20
C GLU A 248 -10.18 1.85 8.01
N THR A 249 -9.83 2.58 6.94
CA THR A 249 -9.23 1.99 5.72
C THR A 249 -7.88 1.32 6.03
N PRO A 250 -6.91 2.00 6.68
CA PRO A 250 -5.70 1.36 7.22
C PRO A 250 -5.91 0.10 8.07
N PHE A 251 -6.92 0.09 8.95
CA PHE A 251 -7.22 -1.09 9.75
C PHE A 251 -7.64 -2.26 8.87
N LEU A 252 -8.49 -2.03 7.86
CA LEU A 252 -8.88 -3.07 6.91
C LEU A 252 -7.68 -3.61 6.12
N MET A 253 -6.74 -2.74 5.72
CA MET A 253 -5.49 -3.16 5.06
C MET A 253 -4.63 -4.05 5.96
N LEU A 254 -4.53 -3.73 7.26
CA LEU A 254 -3.76 -4.55 8.21
C LEU A 254 -4.38 -5.93 8.43
N LEU A 255 -5.71 -5.98 8.41
CA LEU A 255 -6.49 -7.20 8.49
C LEU A 255 -6.58 -7.93 7.15
N ALA A 256 -5.81 -7.54 6.14
CA ALA A 256 -5.84 -8.16 4.82
C ALA A 256 -5.70 -9.68 4.92
N SER A 257 -4.78 -10.24 5.69
CA SER A 257 -4.65 -11.71 5.83
C SER A 257 -5.92 -12.39 6.37
N GLU A 258 -6.65 -11.72 7.25
CA GLU A 258 -7.86 -12.20 7.89
C GLU A 258 -9.14 -11.85 7.11
N LEU A 259 -9.07 -10.87 6.21
CA LEU A 259 -10.18 -10.43 5.37
C LEU A 259 -10.02 -10.90 3.92
N LEU A 260 -8.83 -11.34 3.52
CA LEU A 260 -8.52 -11.71 2.14
C LEU A 260 -9.25 -12.99 1.81
N GLN A 261 -10.40 -12.76 1.23
CA GLN A 261 -11.07 -13.70 0.38
C GLN A 261 -10.18 -13.89 -0.85
N VAL A 262 -9.69 -15.10 -1.10
CA VAL A 262 -8.86 -15.41 -2.28
C VAL A 262 -9.50 -14.77 -3.52
N PRO A 263 -8.77 -13.89 -4.25
CA PRO A 263 -9.31 -13.27 -5.46
C PRO A 263 -9.87 -14.35 -6.38
N ARG A 264 -11.11 -14.17 -6.85
CA ARG A 264 -11.83 -15.17 -7.64
C ARG A 264 -11.52 -15.07 -9.12
N GLU A 265 -11.06 -13.92 -9.56
CA GLU A 265 -10.73 -13.66 -10.95
C GLU A 265 -9.68 -12.55 -11.07
N LEU A 266 -9.06 -12.48 -12.24
CA LEU A 266 -8.34 -11.31 -12.73
C LEU A 266 -9.25 -10.58 -13.71
N VAL A 267 -9.58 -9.33 -13.40
CA VAL A 267 -10.32 -8.45 -14.32
C VAL A 267 -9.42 -7.27 -14.63
N GLY A 268 -9.41 -6.84 -15.88
CA GLY A 268 -8.62 -5.66 -16.21
C GLY A 268 -9.14 -4.83 -17.35
N ILE A 269 -8.53 -3.68 -17.51
CA ILE A 269 -8.74 -2.75 -18.62
C ILE A 269 -7.34 -2.38 -19.13
N SER A 270 -7.12 -2.53 -20.43
CA SER A 270 -5.83 -2.26 -21.04
C SER A 270 -5.97 -1.55 -22.37
N LEU A 271 -5.12 -0.54 -22.57
CA LEU A 271 -4.89 0.06 -23.89
C LEU A 271 -4.44 -1.01 -24.89
N VAL A 272 -4.72 -0.78 -26.17
CA VAL A 272 -4.29 -1.70 -27.24
C VAL A 272 -2.77 -1.72 -27.40
N GLU A 273 -2.09 -0.62 -27.10
CA GLU A 273 -0.63 -0.55 -27.14
C GLU A 273 0.03 -1.55 -26.17
N ASP A 274 -0.62 -1.82 -25.04
CA ASP A 274 -0.17 -2.78 -24.01
C ASP A 274 -0.71 -4.20 -24.21
N LEU A 275 -1.43 -4.47 -25.31
CA LEU A 275 -2.06 -5.76 -25.59
C LEU A 275 -1.11 -6.96 -25.44
N PRO A 276 0.16 -6.94 -25.93
CA PRO A 276 1.06 -8.07 -25.76
C PRO A 276 1.39 -8.39 -24.31
N LEU A 277 1.43 -7.39 -23.43
CA LEU A 277 1.66 -7.58 -21.99
C LEU A 277 0.38 -8.07 -21.32
N ALA A 278 -0.74 -7.42 -21.58
CA ALA A 278 -2.04 -7.84 -21.05
C ALA A 278 -2.37 -9.30 -21.38
N ARG A 279 -2.15 -9.75 -22.63
CA ARG A 279 -2.35 -11.16 -23.01
C ARG A 279 -1.42 -12.13 -22.28
N LYS A 280 -0.21 -11.69 -21.92
CA LYS A 280 0.70 -12.51 -21.09
C LYS A 280 0.20 -12.59 -19.65
N VAL A 281 -0.25 -11.49 -19.08
CA VAL A 281 -0.85 -11.44 -17.74
C VAL A 281 -2.08 -12.37 -17.69
N GLU A 282 -2.99 -12.24 -18.64
CA GLU A 282 -4.17 -13.09 -18.78
C GLU A 282 -3.79 -14.57 -18.89
N ARG A 283 -2.81 -14.90 -19.75
CA ARG A 283 -2.32 -16.27 -19.90
C ARG A 283 -1.71 -16.84 -18.62
N ILE A 284 -0.87 -16.08 -17.92
CA ILE A 284 -0.25 -16.52 -16.66
C ILE A 284 -1.33 -16.73 -15.61
N SER A 285 -2.26 -15.78 -15.46
CA SER A 285 -3.39 -15.89 -14.54
C SER A 285 -4.23 -17.14 -14.80
N SER A 286 -4.58 -17.40 -16.07
CA SER A 286 -5.28 -18.61 -16.49
C SER A 286 -4.49 -19.89 -16.22
N LEU A 287 -3.17 -19.91 -16.47
CA LEU A 287 -2.31 -21.07 -16.17
C LEU A 287 -2.26 -21.38 -14.68
N MET A 288 -2.47 -20.36 -13.85
CA MET A 288 -2.55 -20.49 -12.41
C MET A 288 -3.97 -20.88 -11.97
N GLY A 289 -4.95 -20.99 -12.88
CA GLY A 289 -6.31 -21.37 -12.53
C GLY A 289 -7.14 -20.23 -11.97
N LEU A 290 -6.70 -18.99 -12.14
CA LEU A 290 -7.51 -17.80 -11.88
C LEU A 290 -8.23 -17.42 -13.18
N PRO A 291 -9.58 -17.47 -13.24
CA PRO A 291 -10.35 -16.94 -14.35
C PRO A 291 -9.91 -15.51 -14.67
N SER A 292 -9.58 -15.23 -15.92
CA SER A 292 -9.00 -13.95 -16.30
C SER A 292 -9.71 -13.33 -17.49
N LYS A 293 -10.04 -12.04 -17.42
CA LYS A 293 -10.61 -11.26 -18.51
C LYS A 293 -10.08 -9.84 -18.50
N ILE A 294 -9.27 -9.49 -19.50
CA ILE A 294 -8.81 -8.11 -19.70
C ILE A 294 -9.57 -7.48 -20.87
N TYR A 295 -10.20 -6.35 -20.59
CA TYR A 295 -10.97 -5.58 -21.56
C TYR A 295 -10.07 -4.68 -22.40
N HIS A 296 -10.26 -4.70 -23.71
CA HIS A 296 -9.52 -3.90 -24.69
C HIS A 296 -10.50 -3.05 -25.52
N PRO A 297 -10.76 -1.80 -25.12
CA PRO A 297 -11.78 -0.95 -25.73
C PRO A 297 -11.60 -0.77 -27.24
N ASP A 298 -10.38 -0.51 -27.71
CA ASP A 298 -10.14 -0.19 -29.13
C ASP A 298 -10.24 -1.41 -30.05
N LEU A 299 -10.07 -2.63 -29.52
CA LEU A 299 -10.30 -3.88 -30.28
C LEU A 299 -11.76 -4.33 -30.26
N SER A 300 -12.49 -3.96 -29.21
CA SER A 300 -13.87 -4.43 -28.99
C SER A 300 -14.89 -3.56 -29.72
N TYR A 301 -14.46 -2.52 -30.46
CA TYR A 301 -15.31 -1.49 -31.09
C TYR A 301 -16.36 -0.94 -30.12
N SER A 302 -15.96 -0.80 -28.85
CA SER A 302 -16.86 -0.50 -27.75
C SER A 302 -16.45 0.80 -27.06
N ASN A 303 -17.40 1.64 -26.74
CA ASN A 303 -17.13 2.81 -25.92
C ASN A 303 -17.04 2.38 -24.45
N LEU A 304 -15.83 2.45 -23.86
CA LEU A 304 -15.68 2.27 -22.43
C LEU A 304 -16.19 3.52 -21.71
N THR A 305 -17.37 3.40 -21.08
CA THR A 305 -17.96 4.44 -20.24
C THR A 305 -17.55 4.26 -18.79
N GLY A 306 -17.72 5.29 -17.96
CA GLY A 306 -17.55 5.17 -16.51
C GLY A 306 -18.43 4.09 -15.88
N ASP A 307 -19.67 3.91 -16.36
CA ASP A 307 -20.55 2.84 -15.87
C ASP A 307 -20.07 1.44 -16.27
N LEU A 308 -19.55 1.28 -17.50
CA LEU A 308 -18.95 0.02 -17.92
C LEU A 308 -17.68 -0.27 -17.11
N ALA A 309 -16.80 0.72 -16.95
CA ALA A 309 -15.62 0.59 -16.09
C ALA A 309 -16.03 0.21 -14.66
N ARG A 310 -17.02 0.90 -14.08
CA ARG A 310 -17.59 0.56 -12.77
C ARG A 310 -18.12 -0.87 -12.71
N SER A 311 -18.70 -1.40 -13.78
CA SER A 311 -19.18 -2.79 -13.80
C SER A 311 -18.04 -3.82 -13.82
N LEU A 312 -16.90 -3.45 -14.41
CA LEU A 312 -15.69 -4.27 -14.47
C LEU A 312 -14.90 -4.21 -13.15
N LEU A 313 -14.97 -3.08 -12.43
CA LEU A 313 -14.26 -2.83 -11.16
C LEU A 313 -15.04 -3.34 -9.94
N ARG A 314 -15.60 -4.55 -9.99
CA ARG A 314 -16.42 -5.10 -8.89
C ARG A 314 -15.94 -6.46 -8.43
N GLY A 315 -16.37 -6.81 -7.22
CA GLY A 315 -16.16 -8.14 -6.67
C GLY A 315 -14.80 -8.30 -6.02
N ARG A 316 -14.39 -9.56 -5.89
CA ARG A 316 -13.15 -10.00 -5.21
C ARG A 316 -12.16 -10.39 -6.29
N SER A 317 -11.38 -9.43 -6.76
CA SER A 317 -10.61 -9.60 -8.00
C SER A 317 -9.21 -9.02 -7.87
N ILE A 318 -8.27 -9.56 -8.64
CA ILE A 318 -7.06 -8.83 -8.99
C ILE A 318 -7.46 -7.90 -10.12
N ILE A 319 -7.40 -6.59 -9.87
CA ILE A 319 -7.78 -5.58 -10.84
C ILE A 319 -6.53 -5.06 -11.53
N TYR A 320 -6.39 -5.37 -12.82
CA TYR A 320 -5.28 -4.93 -13.67
C TYR A 320 -5.68 -3.71 -14.50
N LEU A 321 -4.98 -2.59 -14.35
CA LEU A 321 -5.25 -1.36 -15.09
C LEU A 321 -4.00 -0.92 -15.87
N SER A 322 -4.13 -0.82 -17.19
CA SER A 322 -3.09 -0.29 -18.08
C SER A 322 -3.75 0.82 -18.88
N LEU A 323 -3.66 2.05 -18.37
CA LEU A 323 -4.33 3.25 -18.87
C LEU A 323 -3.39 4.46 -18.76
N HIS A 324 -3.75 5.58 -19.38
CA HIS A 324 -3.11 6.85 -19.02
C HIS A 324 -3.65 7.29 -17.65
N GLY A 325 -2.76 7.68 -16.75
CA GLY A 325 -3.10 8.00 -15.38
C GLY A 325 -2.46 9.28 -14.87
N ASN A 326 -3.05 9.80 -13.80
CA ASN A 326 -2.44 10.72 -12.85
C ASN A 326 -3.10 10.43 -11.48
N PRO A 327 -2.78 11.18 -10.40
CA PRO A 327 -3.34 10.89 -9.07
C PRO A 327 -4.88 10.96 -9.00
N TYR A 328 -5.52 11.69 -9.92
CA TYR A 328 -6.94 12.03 -9.89
C TYR A 328 -7.81 11.14 -10.79
N VAL A 329 -7.27 10.69 -11.93
CA VAL A 329 -8.05 10.03 -12.98
C VAL A 329 -7.24 9.02 -13.80
N MET A 330 -7.94 8.15 -14.51
CA MET A 330 -7.41 7.35 -15.61
C MET A 330 -8.28 7.45 -16.87
N ALA A 331 -7.64 7.46 -18.04
CA ALA A 331 -8.27 7.65 -19.34
C ALA A 331 -7.67 6.74 -20.42
N LEU A 332 -8.40 6.60 -21.54
CA LEU A 332 -7.94 5.82 -22.70
C LEU A 332 -6.88 6.53 -23.53
N LYS A 333 -6.85 7.86 -23.48
CA LYS A 333 -5.81 8.71 -24.09
C LYS A 333 -5.48 9.86 -23.16
N SER A 334 -4.32 10.47 -23.37
CA SER A 334 -3.86 11.62 -22.59
C SER A 334 -4.73 12.88 -22.72
N ASP A 335 -5.50 13.01 -23.80
CA ASP A 335 -6.33 14.18 -24.12
C ASP A 335 -7.84 13.89 -24.12
N GLU A 336 -8.25 12.70 -23.71
CA GLU A 336 -9.66 12.27 -23.69
C GLU A 336 -10.31 12.38 -22.29
N TYR A 337 -11.63 12.19 -22.27
CA TYR A 337 -12.39 12.21 -21.03
C TYR A 337 -11.95 11.09 -20.07
N PRO A 338 -11.83 11.39 -18.77
CA PRO A 338 -11.61 10.39 -17.72
C PRO A 338 -12.65 9.27 -17.75
N VAL A 339 -12.18 8.04 -17.69
CA VAL A 339 -13.03 6.84 -17.60
C VAL A 339 -13.10 6.32 -16.18
N ILE A 340 -11.99 6.39 -15.45
CA ILE A 340 -11.91 6.01 -14.04
C ILE A 340 -11.58 7.26 -13.24
N THR A 341 -12.44 7.56 -12.28
CA THR A 341 -12.33 8.70 -11.37
C THR A 341 -12.67 8.23 -9.96
N ALA A 342 -12.37 9.05 -8.95
CA ALA A 342 -12.84 8.80 -7.58
C ALA A 342 -14.35 8.50 -7.50
N SER A 343 -15.19 9.24 -8.23
CA SER A 343 -16.64 9.02 -8.27
C SER A 343 -17.06 7.71 -8.98
N THR A 344 -16.30 7.29 -9.98
CA THR A 344 -16.52 6.00 -10.65
C THR A 344 -16.26 4.86 -9.66
N ILE A 345 -15.14 4.94 -8.93
CA ILE A 345 -14.66 3.93 -7.98
C ILE A 345 -15.57 3.84 -6.76
N ARG A 346 -15.89 4.97 -6.09
CA ARG A 346 -16.74 5.02 -4.89
C ARG A 346 -18.15 4.47 -5.09
N GLY A 347 -18.63 4.43 -6.34
CA GLY A 347 -19.87 3.76 -6.71
C GLY A 347 -19.78 2.23 -6.80
N SER A 348 -18.63 1.65 -6.48
CA SER A 348 -18.35 0.22 -6.49
C SER A 348 -17.98 -0.27 -5.09
N ILE A 349 -18.36 -1.50 -4.77
CA ILE A 349 -17.84 -2.21 -3.59
C ILE A 349 -16.81 -3.19 -4.13
N ILE A 350 -15.55 -3.04 -3.72
CA ILE A 350 -14.40 -3.74 -4.28
C ILE A 350 -13.66 -4.52 -3.19
N PRO A 351 -14.36 -5.39 -2.43
CA PRO A 351 -13.81 -5.92 -1.19
C PRO A 351 -12.74 -6.96 -1.48
N GLY A 352 -11.66 -6.92 -0.71
CA GLY A 352 -10.59 -7.91 -0.78
C GLY A 352 -9.75 -7.84 -2.05
N SER A 353 -9.96 -6.81 -2.88
CA SER A 353 -9.30 -6.72 -4.17
C SER A 353 -7.89 -6.14 -4.07
N ILE A 354 -7.03 -6.56 -4.99
CA ILE A 354 -5.69 -6.01 -5.16
C ILE A 354 -5.66 -5.26 -6.47
N ILE A 355 -5.36 -3.97 -6.43
CA ILE A 355 -5.28 -3.13 -7.61
C ILE A 355 -3.82 -3.07 -8.05
N ILE A 356 -3.57 -3.45 -9.31
CA ILE A 356 -2.26 -3.37 -9.94
C ILE A 356 -2.43 -2.49 -11.17
N THR A 357 -1.72 -1.37 -11.20
CA THR A 357 -1.75 -0.45 -12.32
C THR A 357 -0.37 -0.34 -12.97
N LEU A 358 -0.36 -0.35 -14.30
CA LEU A 358 0.73 0.04 -15.18
C LEU A 358 0.36 1.35 -15.88
N SER A 359 -0.02 2.33 -15.06
CA SER A 359 -0.47 3.65 -15.49
C SER A 359 0.42 4.69 -14.84
N CYS A 360 0.80 5.71 -15.59
CA CYS A 360 1.70 6.76 -15.12
C CYS A 360 1.13 7.52 -13.91
N ASP A 361 2.03 7.92 -13.00
CA ASP A 361 1.80 8.95 -11.97
C ASP A 361 0.58 8.79 -11.06
N THR A 362 -0.04 7.61 -11.00
CA THR A 362 -1.23 7.37 -10.17
C THR A 362 -0.97 7.53 -8.67
N LEU A 363 0.30 7.43 -8.26
CA LEU A 363 0.79 7.64 -6.89
C LEU A 363 1.65 8.91 -6.76
N LYS A 364 1.63 9.81 -7.75
CA LYS A 364 2.36 11.08 -7.70
C LYS A 364 1.66 12.08 -6.77
N PHE A 365 1.62 11.75 -5.48
CA PHE A 365 0.86 12.50 -4.48
C PHE A 365 1.39 13.92 -4.23
N GLU A 366 2.57 14.30 -4.74
CA GLU A 366 3.01 15.70 -4.78
C GLU A 366 2.05 16.62 -5.55
N ASP A 367 1.32 16.08 -6.52
CA ASP A 367 0.35 16.84 -7.31
C ASP A 367 -1.06 16.82 -6.67
N LEU A 368 -1.27 16.00 -5.64
CA LEU A 368 -2.57 15.75 -5.03
C LEU A 368 -2.88 16.78 -3.94
N ILE A 369 -3.89 17.62 -4.14
CA ILE A 369 -4.33 18.63 -3.17
C ILE A 369 -5.29 18.01 -2.15
N ASN A 370 -6.33 17.34 -2.63
CA ASN A 370 -7.35 16.72 -1.80
C ASN A 370 -7.28 15.20 -1.94
N PRO A 371 -7.02 14.43 -0.87
CA PRO A 371 -6.88 12.98 -0.98
C PRO A 371 -8.18 12.27 -1.35
N GLU A 372 -9.34 12.91 -1.13
CA GLU A 372 -10.64 12.41 -1.56
C GLU A 372 -10.78 12.29 -3.09
N GLU A 373 -10.00 13.06 -3.85
CA GLU A 373 -10.06 13.02 -5.31
C GLU A 373 -9.14 11.95 -5.90
N SER A 374 -8.34 11.29 -5.06
CA SER A 374 -7.36 10.30 -5.52
C SER A 374 -8.03 9.02 -6.01
N VAL A 375 -7.57 8.50 -7.16
CA VAL A 375 -7.94 7.14 -7.60
C VAL A 375 -7.44 6.07 -6.63
N ALA A 376 -6.20 6.19 -6.15
CA ALA A 376 -5.59 5.20 -5.27
C ALA A 376 -6.34 5.10 -3.93
N TYR A 377 -6.56 6.22 -3.24
CA TYR A 377 -7.32 6.21 -1.99
C TYR A 377 -8.78 5.81 -2.22
N SER A 378 -9.40 6.20 -3.33
CA SER A 378 -10.77 5.78 -3.64
C SER A 378 -10.90 4.27 -3.78
N PHE A 379 -9.90 3.57 -4.35
CA PHE A 379 -9.89 2.11 -4.39
C PHE A 379 -9.79 1.51 -2.99
N LEU A 380 -8.83 1.98 -2.19
CA LEU A 380 -8.62 1.51 -0.81
C LEU A 380 -9.87 1.71 0.04
N ASP A 381 -10.47 2.90 -0.01
CA ASP A 381 -11.68 3.27 0.71
C ASP A 381 -12.94 2.51 0.25
N SER A 382 -12.91 1.94 -0.94
CA SER A 382 -13.97 1.08 -1.50
C SER A 382 -13.78 -0.40 -1.15
N GLY A 383 -12.74 -0.73 -0.37
CA GLY A 383 -12.46 -2.07 0.14
C GLY A 383 -11.30 -2.78 -0.55
N ALA A 384 -10.51 -2.13 -1.41
CA ALA A 384 -9.27 -2.74 -1.89
C ALA A 384 -8.27 -2.87 -0.74
N LEU A 385 -7.57 -4.00 -0.67
CA LEU A 385 -6.56 -4.25 0.38
C LEU A 385 -5.18 -3.71 0.01
N ALA A 386 -4.93 -3.51 -1.28
CA ALA A 386 -3.69 -2.93 -1.78
C ALA A 386 -3.91 -2.20 -3.10
N TYR A 387 -3.11 -1.15 -3.31
CA TYR A 387 -2.99 -0.44 -4.56
C TYR A 387 -1.51 -0.32 -4.93
N ILE A 388 -1.12 -0.89 -6.07
CA ILE A 388 0.25 -0.88 -6.58
C ILE A 388 0.24 -0.06 -7.86
N GLY A 389 1.01 1.02 -7.88
CA GLY A 389 1.16 1.88 -9.05
C GLY A 389 2.45 2.68 -9.04
N SER A 390 2.51 3.72 -9.87
CA SER A 390 3.75 4.47 -10.07
C SER A 390 3.69 5.89 -9.52
N THR A 391 4.82 6.32 -8.95
CA THR A 391 5.08 7.72 -8.54
C THR A 391 5.71 8.55 -9.66
N LYS A 392 6.04 7.92 -10.79
CA LYS A 392 6.65 8.56 -11.97
C LYS A 392 5.98 8.08 -13.25
N VAL A 393 6.25 8.79 -14.33
CA VAL A 393 5.91 8.34 -15.68
C VAL A 393 6.56 6.97 -15.93
N GLU A 394 5.74 5.98 -16.25
CA GLU A 394 6.20 4.66 -16.65
C GLU A 394 6.46 4.67 -18.14
N PHE A 395 7.66 4.25 -18.58
CA PHE A 395 7.98 4.12 -20.01
C PHE A 395 7.88 2.65 -20.43
N SER A 396 6.98 2.33 -21.35
CA SER A 396 6.98 1.03 -22.02
C SER A 396 8.18 0.93 -22.96
N VAL A 397 8.97 -0.14 -22.81
CA VAL A 397 10.21 -0.34 -23.59
C VAL A 397 9.85 -0.55 -25.07
N GLY A 398 10.23 0.40 -25.93
CA GLY A 398 9.99 0.35 -27.37
C GLY A 398 8.95 1.35 -27.89
N SER A 399 8.28 2.07 -26.98
CA SER A 399 7.37 3.18 -27.27
C SER A 399 7.93 4.43 -26.60
N GLU A 400 8.86 5.08 -27.29
CA GLU A 400 9.04 6.52 -27.08
C GLU A 400 7.64 7.16 -27.30
N PHE A 401 7.12 7.88 -26.29
CA PHE A 401 5.89 8.71 -26.31
C PHE A 401 4.52 8.10 -25.96
N GLY A 402 4.40 6.85 -25.51
CA GLY A 402 3.07 6.19 -25.43
C GLY A 402 2.23 6.35 -24.16
N THR A 403 2.80 6.70 -23.00
CA THR A 403 2.07 6.62 -21.71
C THR A 403 2.09 7.93 -20.90
N SER A 404 2.93 8.88 -21.29
CA SER A 404 3.10 10.18 -20.63
C SER A 404 1.91 11.10 -20.87
N TYR A 405 1.32 11.62 -19.79
CA TYR A 405 0.46 12.80 -19.81
C TYR A 405 1.37 14.04 -19.98
N PRO A 406 1.10 14.98 -20.90
CA PRO A 406 1.93 16.17 -21.11
C PRO A 406 1.91 17.16 -19.94
#